data_AF-A0A968TZ05-F1
#
_entry.id   AF-A0A968TZ05-F1
#
_cell.length_a   1.000
_cell.length_b   1.000
_cell.length_c   1.000
_cell.angle_alpha   90.00
_cell.angle_beta   90.00
_cell.angle_gamma   90.00
#
_symmetry.space_group_name_H-M   'P 1'
#
loop_
_entity.id
_entity.type
_entity.pdbx_description
1 polymer ?
#
loop_
_entity_poly.entity_id
_entity_poly.type
_entity_poly.pdbx_seq_one_letter_code
_entity_poly.pdbx_strand_id
1 'polypeptide(L)'
;YHLPPAVGHAITPTHTDLAALLDVAHTRLCAPRVPRCHGIFLDTLSSAEQQQIADRTGTPLHGNPADLLVCPKPHISPSRVDLVSRMQHCCQDGRLCHIIHRSDSRKPLRPPRTAEELLNELQHLFSETPAAEPDEQAILTLAAHIEQMTRRFAAAVGTLERISIYYHRLRDLGMSRTFDRLDDDERESLALAVFLVEQLDSVQASDYSAPVIHIASVLERELQRRIVRCPGLTGGAFPHGRPTLGTLPFMLRHPDRTGDDWQRLLDYTAQHWQGAVDPDAPAEVVSFEAFIGVLTSIKHLRNRAAHMGSVPRERYSWLFRVVCQGGPLRIGALNVLLLAWEG
;
A
#
# COMPACT_ATOMS: atom_id res chain seq x y z
N TYR A 1 1.38 -30.00 3.59
CA TYR A 1 2.03 -28.96 4.42
C TYR A 1 3.41 -28.72 3.79
N HIS A 2 3.73 -27.54 3.27
CA HIS A 2 5.11 -27.28 2.80
C HIS A 2 5.91 -26.67 3.95
N LEU A 3 6.68 -27.50 4.63
CA LEU A 3 7.80 -27.03 5.43
C LEU A 3 8.93 -26.70 4.43
N PRO A 4 9.34 -25.43 4.28
CA PRO A 4 10.52 -25.13 3.48
C PRO A 4 11.76 -25.68 4.19
N PRO A 5 12.79 -26.08 3.43
CA PRO A 5 14.05 -26.53 4.02
C PRO A 5 14.61 -25.41 4.88
N ALA A 6 14.96 -25.72 6.13
CA ALA A 6 15.82 -24.85 6.90
C ALA A 6 17.13 -24.67 6.10
N VAL A 7 17.42 -23.45 5.68
CA VAL A 7 18.67 -23.10 5.01
C VAL A 7 19.82 -23.56 5.90
N GLY A 8 20.55 -24.59 5.46
CA GLY A 8 21.80 -25.03 6.09
C GLY A 8 21.79 -26.38 6.80
N HIS A 9 20.66 -27.09 6.94
CA HIS A 9 20.65 -28.44 7.49
C HIS A 9 19.97 -29.41 6.53
N ALA A 10 20.67 -30.51 6.22
CA ALA A 10 20.17 -31.58 5.35
C ALA A 10 18.73 -31.94 5.75
N ILE A 11 17.80 -31.88 4.80
CA ILE A 11 16.42 -32.32 5.01
C ILE A 11 16.51 -33.79 5.44
N THR A 12 16.27 -34.02 6.73
CA THR A 12 16.35 -35.35 7.32
C THR A 12 15.25 -36.21 6.68
N PRO A 13 15.48 -37.52 6.44
CA PRO A 13 14.48 -38.44 5.87
C PRO A 13 13.10 -38.33 6.56
N THR A 14 13.13 -38.10 7.87
CA THR A 14 11.98 -37.86 8.74
C THR A 14 11.06 -36.73 8.27
N HIS A 15 11.61 -35.67 7.68
CA HIS A 15 10.86 -34.52 7.20
C HIS A 15 10.07 -34.84 5.93
N THR A 16 10.67 -35.61 5.03
CA THR A 16 10.01 -36.12 3.82
C THR A 16 8.89 -37.09 4.18
N ASP A 17 9.15 -37.99 5.13
CA ASP A 17 8.16 -38.97 5.61
C ASP A 17 6.96 -38.28 6.30
N LEU A 18 7.22 -37.25 7.11
CA LEU A 18 6.18 -36.44 7.74
C LEU A 18 5.34 -35.66 6.73
N ALA A 19 5.97 -35.08 5.70
CA ALA A 19 5.25 -34.37 4.64
C ALA A 19 4.31 -35.32 3.88
N ALA A 20 4.80 -36.51 3.51
CA ALA A 20 4.01 -37.53 2.83
C ALA A 20 2.83 -38.02 3.69
N LEU A 21 3.04 -38.26 4.98
CA LEU A 21 1.98 -38.62 5.93
C LEU A 21 0.90 -37.54 6.05
N LEU A 22 1.30 -36.26 6.08
CA LEU A 22 0.38 -35.13 6.14
C LEU A 22 -0.43 -34.98 4.85
N ASP A 23 0.16 -35.26 3.69
CA ASP A 23 -0.55 -35.20 2.41
C ASP A 23 -1.55 -36.34 2.27
N VAL A 24 -1.22 -37.55 2.75
CA VAL A 24 -2.17 -38.66 2.86
C VAL A 24 -3.32 -38.32 3.81
N ALA A 25 -3.03 -37.71 4.96
CA ALA A 25 -4.06 -37.27 5.92
C ALA A 25 -4.96 -36.16 5.34
N HIS A 26 -4.39 -35.18 4.63
CA HIS A 26 -5.16 -34.14 3.95
C HIS A 26 -6.06 -34.69 2.85
N THR A 27 -5.59 -35.67 2.08
CA THR A 27 -6.39 -36.30 1.02
C THR A 27 -7.60 -37.05 1.59
N ARG A 28 -7.49 -37.54 2.83
CA ARG A 28 -8.59 -38.20 3.57
C ARG A 28 -9.56 -37.23 4.25
N LEU A 29 -9.19 -35.95 4.39
CA LEU A 29 -10.09 -34.91 4.89
C LEU A 29 -10.91 -34.35 3.71
N CYS A 30 -12.25 -34.41 3.78
CA CYS A 30 -13.13 -33.90 2.72
C CYS A 30 -12.90 -32.42 2.36
N ALA A 31 -12.33 -31.64 3.28
CA ALA A 31 -11.87 -30.28 3.03
C ALA A 31 -10.49 -30.06 3.67
N PRO A 32 -9.45 -29.72 2.91
CA PRO A 32 -8.13 -29.41 3.46
C PRO A 32 -8.20 -28.14 4.32
N ARG A 33 -7.75 -28.22 5.58
CA ARG A 33 -7.68 -27.07 6.49
C ARG A 33 -6.37 -26.33 6.27
N VAL A 34 -6.40 -25.29 5.45
CA VAL A 34 -5.22 -24.44 5.18
C VAL A 34 -4.95 -23.56 6.39
N PRO A 35 -3.76 -23.62 7.03
CA PRO A 35 -3.39 -22.69 8.09
C PRO A 35 -3.47 -21.25 7.59
N ARG A 36 -4.13 -20.36 8.33
CA ARG A 36 -4.24 -18.93 8.02
C ARG A 36 -4.14 -18.11 9.30
N CYS A 37 -3.81 -16.81 9.17
CA CYS A 37 -3.93 -15.90 10.30
C CYS A 37 -5.41 -15.69 10.61
N HIS A 38 -5.82 -16.04 11.82
CA HIS A 38 -7.16 -15.78 12.36
C HIS A 38 -7.09 -14.90 13.61
N GLY A 39 -6.00 -14.17 13.82
CA GLY A 39 -5.79 -13.36 15.02
C GLY A 39 -6.92 -12.35 15.21
N ILE A 40 -7.57 -12.43 16.37
CA ILE A 40 -8.64 -11.52 16.80
C ILE A 40 -8.08 -10.71 17.96
N PHE A 41 -8.03 -9.40 17.82
CA PHE A 41 -7.60 -8.52 18.89
C PHE A 41 -8.63 -8.54 20.02
N LEU A 42 -8.13 -8.61 21.26
CA LEU A 42 -8.96 -8.32 22.42
C LEU A 42 -9.38 -6.86 22.39
N ASP A 43 -10.59 -6.57 22.88
CA ASP A 43 -11.02 -5.20 23.11
C ASP A 43 -10.26 -4.59 24.29
N THR A 44 -10.26 -3.26 24.36
CA THR A 44 -9.52 -2.50 25.38
C THR A 44 -9.99 -2.82 26.80
N LEU A 45 -11.27 -3.12 26.99
CA LEU A 45 -11.84 -3.46 28.30
C LEU A 45 -11.41 -4.86 28.77
N SER A 46 -11.56 -5.89 27.93
CA SER A 46 -11.16 -7.27 28.28
C SER A 46 -9.67 -7.39 28.51
N SER A 47 -8.87 -6.55 27.83
CA SER A 47 -7.42 -6.54 27.97
C SER A 47 -6.95 -5.73 29.19
N ALA A 48 -7.71 -4.74 29.65
CA ALA A 48 -7.39 -3.94 30.84
C ALA A 48 -7.78 -4.61 32.17
N GLU A 49 -8.83 -5.44 32.19
CA GLU A 49 -9.33 -6.07 33.42
C GLU A 49 -8.48 -7.26 33.90
N GLN A 50 -7.62 -7.84 33.05
CA GLN A 50 -6.85 -9.03 33.40
C GLN A 50 -5.40 -8.71 33.74
N GLN A 51 -5.10 -8.65 35.03
CA GLN A 51 -3.75 -8.34 35.55
C GLN A 51 -2.71 -9.46 35.32
N GLN A 52 -3.13 -10.66 34.92
CA GLN A 52 -2.22 -11.80 34.68
C GLN A 52 -2.70 -12.66 33.51
N ILE A 53 -2.55 -12.13 32.30
CA ILE A 53 -2.73 -12.92 31.09
C ILE A 53 -1.46 -13.74 30.84
N ALA A 54 -1.59 -15.04 30.65
CA ALA A 54 -0.49 -15.95 30.28
C ALA A 54 -0.79 -16.69 28.97
N ASP A 55 0.28 -17.08 28.28
CA ASP A 55 0.19 -17.92 27.11
C ASP A 55 -0.13 -19.38 27.47
N ARG A 56 -0.20 -20.25 26.46
CA ARG A 56 -0.49 -21.68 26.64
C ARG A 56 0.54 -22.45 27.49
N THR A 57 1.73 -21.89 27.69
CA THR A 57 2.81 -22.49 28.48
C THR A 57 2.84 -21.96 29.92
N GLY A 58 1.90 -21.08 30.27
CA GLY A 58 1.89 -20.38 31.55
C GLY A 58 2.88 -19.22 31.60
N THR A 59 3.50 -18.85 30.47
CA THR A 59 4.40 -17.69 30.41
C THR A 59 3.54 -16.43 30.41
N PRO A 60 3.75 -15.49 31.34
CA PRO A 60 3.00 -14.25 31.35
C PRO A 60 3.21 -13.46 30.06
N LEU A 61 2.11 -13.00 29.47
CA LEU A 61 2.14 -12.08 28.33
C LEU A 61 2.32 -10.66 28.85
N HIS A 62 3.57 -10.29 29.11
CA HIS A 62 3.92 -8.92 29.44
C HIS A 62 3.96 -8.07 28.16
N GLY A 63 3.20 -6.99 28.11
CA GLY A 63 3.20 -6.09 26.96
C GLY A 63 2.02 -5.13 26.95
N ASN A 64 1.92 -4.35 25.88
CA ASN A 64 0.76 -3.50 25.64
C ASN A 64 -0.49 -4.39 25.49
N PRO A 65 -1.55 -4.22 26.29
CA PRO A 65 -2.80 -4.97 26.15
C PRO A 65 -3.40 -4.84 24.74
N ALA A 66 -3.10 -3.73 24.06
CA ALA A 66 -3.44 -3.50 22.66
C ALA A 66 -2.84 -4.57 21.72
N ASP A 67 -1.73 -5.21 22.05
CA ASP A 67 -1.10 -6.22 21.20
C ASP A 67 -1.55 -7.64 21.52
N LEU A 68 -2.51 -7.85 22.41
CA LEU A 68 -3.00 -9.18 22.76
C LEU A 68 -4.05 -9.67 21.76
N LEU A 69 -3.86 -10.90 21.29
CA LEU A 69 -4.75 -11.57 20.35
C LEU A 69 -5.14 -12.96 20.80
N VAL A 70 -6.41 -13.26 20.56
CA VAL A 70 -6.92 -14.61 20.49
C VAL A 70 -6.62 -15.16 19.10
N CYS A 71 -5.86 -16.25 19.02
CA CYS A 71 -5.46 -16.88 17.77
C CYS A 71 -6.08 -18.28 17.63
N PRO A 72 -7.25 -18.41 16.98
CA PRO A 72 -7.85 -19.70 16.66
C PRO A 72 -6.96 -20.50 15.71
N LYS A 73 -6.86 -21.82 15.95
CA LYS A 73 -6.11 -22.76 15.13
C LYS A 73 -7.01 -23.91 14.66
N PRO A 74 -7.96 -23.63 13.77
CA PRO A 74 -8.91 -24.65 13.30
C PRO A 74 -8.22 -25.81 12.59
N HIS A 75 -7.03 -25.62 12.02
CA HIS A 75 -6.23 -26.70 11.42
C HIS A 75 -5.65 -27.69 12.43
N ILE A 76 -5.64 -27.36 13.74
CA ILE A 76 -5.27 -28.27 14.83
C ILE A 76 -6.51 -28.91 15.43
N SER A 77 -7.46 -28.07 15.87
CA SER A 77 -8.76 -28.50 16.42
C SER A 77 -9.74 -27.32 16.34
N PRO A 78 -11.06 -27.56 16.13
CA PRO A 78 -12.07 -26.50 16.17
C PRO A 78 -12.07 -25.67 17.46
N SER A 79 -11.67 -26.25 18.59
CA SER A 79 -11.61 -25.58 19.90
C SER A 79 -10.21 -25.05 20.24
N ARG A 80 -9.20 -25.25 19.38
CA ARG A 80 -7.85 -24.81 19.70
C ARG A 80 -7.75 -23.30 19.51
N VAL A 81 -7.42 -22.63 20.61
CA VAL A 81 -7.20 -21.18 20.66
C VAL A 81 -5.93 -20.94 21.48
N ASP A 82 -5.02 -20.14 20.94
CA ASP A 82 -3.83 -19.68 21.66
C ASP A 82 -3.97 -18.18 21.93
N LEU A 83 -3.57 -17.74 23.13
CA LEU A 83 -3.45 -16.33 23.46
C LEU A 83 -2.03 -15.88 23.15
N VAL A 84 -1.89 -14.85 22.33
CA VAL A 84 -0.61 -14.43 21.77
C VAL A 84 -0.43 -12.91 21.82
N SER A 85 0.82 -12.46 21.89
CA SER A 85 1.18 -11.07 21.66
C SER A 85 1.57 -10.88 20.19
N ARG A 86 0.98 -9.89 19.51
CA ARG A 86 1.36 -9.51 18.14
C ARG A 86 2.86 -9.23 18.06
N MET A 87 3.37 -8.46 19.02
CA MET A 87 4.74 -7.96 18.97
C MET A 87 5.78 -9.04 19.22
N GLN A 88 5.45 -10.05 20.03
CA GLN A 88 6.41 -11.10 20.45
C GLN A 88 6.24 -12.43 19.71
N HIS A 89 5.00 -12.77 19.29
CA HIS A 89 4.68 -14.12 18.83
C HIS A 89 4.29 -14.17 17.35
N CYS A 90 3.49 -13.21 16.87
CA CYS A 90 3.00 -13.24 15.49
C CYS A 90 4.16 -13.09 14.50
N CYS A 91 4.32 -14.11 13.64
CA CYS A 91 5.39 -14.18 12.64
C CYS A 91 6.81 -14.14 13.22
N GLN A 92 6.98 -14.49 14.50
CA GLN A 92 8.26 -14.51 15.20
C GLN A 92 8.50 -15.81 15.97
N ASP A 93 7.45 -16.40 16.54
CA ASP A 93 7.54 -17.67 17.26
C ASP A 93 6.83 -18.79 16.48
N GLY A 94 7.60 -19.70 15.86
CA GLY A 94 7.05 -20.84 15.11
C GLY A 94 6.26 -21.85 15.96
N ARG A 95 6.40 -21.82 17.29
CA ARG A 95 5.60 -22.64 18.21
C ARG A 95 4.16 -22.14 18.29
N LEU A 96 3.94 -20.85 18.04
CA LEU A 96 2.65 -20.16 18.15
C LEU A 96 2.11 -19.71 16.79
N CYS A 97 2.94 -19.18 15.90
CA CYS A 97 2.54 -18.75 14.56
C CYS A 97 2.81 -19.85 13.52
N HIS A 98 1.75 -20.52 13.05
CA HIS A 98 1.89 -21.62 12.08
C HIS A 98 1.99 -21.15 10.63
N ILE A 99 2.02 -19.83 10.41
CA ILE A 99 2.21 -19.23 9.09
C ILE A 99 3.57 -18.53 8.94
N ILE A 100 4.42 -18.49 9.98
CA ILE A 100 5.65 -17.68 10.06
C ILE A 100 6.60 -17.75 8.85
N HIS A 101 6.68 -18.88 8.15
CA HIS A 101 7.59 -19.07 7.02
C HIS A 101 6.90 -18.98 5.66
N ARG A 102 5.65 -18.52 5.61
CA ARG A 102 4.97 -18.29 4.33
C ARG A 102 5.34 -16.91 3.81
N SER A 103 5.52 -16.82 2.50
CA SER A 103 5.88 -15.56 1.82
C SER A 103 4.83 -14.45 2.00
N ASP A 104 3.57 -14.83 2.26
CA ASP A 104 2.45 -13.93 2.53
C ASP A 104 2.19 -13.71 4.03
N SER A 105 3.01 -14.28 4.91
CA SER A 105 2.80 -14.17 6.35
C SER A 105 3.08 -12.76 6.84
N ARG A 106 2.11 -12.20 7.55
CA ARG A 106 2.18 -10.86 8.12
C ARG A 106 1.49 -10.83 9.47
N LYS A 107 1.91 -9.90 10.31
CA LYS A 107 1.24 -9.66 11.58
C LYS A 107 -0.17 -9.12 11.29
N PRO A 108 -1.18 -9.55 12.06
CA PRO A 108 -2.53 -9.02 11.93
C PRO A 108 -2.55 -7.53 12.29
N LEU A 109 -3.39 -6.77 11.59
CA LEU A 109 -3.59 -5.34 11.81
C LEU A 109 -4.87 -5.13 12.61
N ARG A 110 -4.82 -4.28 13.64
CA ARG A 110 -6.03 -3.92 14.37
C ARG A 110 -6.86 -3.01 13.47
N PRO A 111 -8.18 -3.23 13.31
CA PRO A 111 -9.04 -2.26 12.66
C PRO A 111 -9.10 -1.02 13.56
N PRO A 112 -8.54 0.14 13.14
CA PRO A 112 -8.51 1.32 13.98
C PRO A 112 -9.93 1.88 14.15
N ARG A 113 -10.22 2.40 15.34
CA ARG A 113 -11.48 3.07 15.70
C ARG A 113 -11.29 4.53 16.08
N THR A 114 -10.06 4.93 16.40
CA THR A 114 -9.67 6.32 16.64
C THR A 114 -8.50 6.72 15.75
N ALA A 115 -8.24 8.02 15.64
CA ALA A 115 -7.11 8.55 14.88
C ALA A 115 -5.75 8.15 15.49
N GLU A 116 -5.67 8.00 16.82
CA GLU A 116 -4.47 7.50 17.52
C GLU A 116 -4.23 6.02 17.20
N GLU A 117 -5.28 5.19 17.20
CA GLU A 117 -5.15 3.79 16.79
C GLU A 117 -4.72 3.68 15.33
N LEU A 118 -5.27 4.52 14.45
CA LEU A 118 -4.86 4.58 13.05
C LEU A 118 -3.39 4.95 12.92
N LEU A 119 -2.93 5.99 13.61
CA LEU A 119 -1.54 6.42 13.58
C LEU A 119 -0.60 5.30 14.04
N ASN A 120 -0.94 4.62 15.14
CA ASN A 120 -0.15 3.51 15.66
C ASN A 120 -0.08 2.33 14.67
N GLU A 121 -1.18 1.97 14.02
CA GLU A 121 -1.21 0.90 13.04
C GLU A 121 -0.48 1.26 11.73
N LEU A 122 -0.55 2.53 11.30
CA LEU A 122 0.26 3.04 10.20
C LEU A 122 1.75 2.98 10.52
N GLN A 123 2.16 3.43 11.70
CA GLN A 123 3.55 3.33 12.17
C GLN A 123 4.03 1.88 12.20
N HIS A 124 3.18 0.95 12.65
CA HIS A 124 3.48 -0.48 12.61
C HIS A 124 3.72 -0.96 11.17
N LEU A 125 2.84 -0.63 10.22
CA LEU A 125 3.01 -0.98 8.80
C LEU A 125 4.33 -0.47 8.22
N PHE A 126 4.69 0.78 8.52
CA PHE A 126 5.95 1.36 8.04
C PHE A 126 7.17 0.70 8.70
N SER A 127 7.09 0.32 9.98
CA SER A 127 8.19 -0.34 10.70
C SER A 127 8.48 -1.77 10.24
N GLU A 128 7.49 -2.48 9.70
CA GLU A 128 7.65 -3.85 9.17
C GLU A 128 8.23 -3.89 7.76
N THR A 129 8.32 -2.75 7.08
CA THR A 129 8.94 -2.67 5.76
C THR A 129 10.46 -2.74 5.93
N PRO A 130 11.16 -3.71 5.32
CA PRO A 130 12.61 -3.86 5.50
C PRO A 130 13.37 -2.57 5.17
N ALA A 131 14.44 -2.28 5.92
CA ALA A 131 15.28 -1.10 5.70
C ALA A 131 16.20 -1.19 4.46
N ALA A 132 16.38 -2.38 3.88
CA ALA A 132 16.99 -2.53 2.56
C ALA A 132 16.03 -2.01 1.50
N GLU A 133 16.52 -1.36 0.42
CA GLU A 133 15.68 -0.81 -0.67
C GLU A 133 14.58 -1.82 -1.05
N PRO A 134 13.34 -1.63 -0.57
CA PRO A 134 12.24 -2.51 -0.89
C PRO A 134 12.05 -2.45 -2.40
N ASP A 135 11.90 -3.61 -3.01
CA ASP A 135 11.53 -3.65 -4.41
C ASP A 135 10.19 -2.92 -4.62
N GLU A 136 9.94 -2.52 -5.85
CA GLU A 136 8.74 -1.80 -6.23
C GLU A 136 7.45 -2.57 -5.84
N GLN A 137 7.53 -3.90 -5.80
CA GLN A 137 6.42 -4.77 -5.43
C GLN A 137 6.09 -4.69 -3.94
N ALA A 138 7.09 -4.55 -3.07
CA ALA A 138 6.90 -4.29 -1.65
C ALA A 138 6.19 -2.95 -1.41
N ILE A 139 6.57 -1.90 -2.17
CA ILE A 139 5.92 -0.58 -2.08
C ILE A 139 4.44 -0.68 -2.48
N LEU A 140 4.15 -1.36 -3.59
CA LEU A 140 2.78 -1.54 -4.07
C LEU A 140 1.93 -2.34 -3.08
N THR A 141 2.53 -3.33 -2.41
CA THR A 141 1.87 -4.10 -1.37
C THR A 141 1.61 -3.27 -0.12
N LEU A 142 2.58 -2.44 0.30
CA LEU A 142 2.42 -1.49 1.40
C LEU A 142 1.31 -0.49 1.09
N ALA A 143 1.29 0.07 -0.12
CA ALA A 143 0.27 1.01 -0.55
C ALA A 143 -1.14 0.42 -0.48
N ALA A 144 -1.32 -0.81 -0.99
CA ALA A 144 -2.60 -1.50 -0.91
C ALA A 144 -3.08 -1.70 0.55
N HIS A 145 -2.16 -2.00 1.47
CA HIS A 145 -2.50 -2.13 2.89
C HIS A 145 -2.87 -0.80 3.54
N ILE A 146 -2.13 0.27 3.24
CA ILE A 146 -2.45 1.61 3.72
C ILE A 146 -3.84 2.02 3.24
N GLU A 147 -4.11 1.87 1.94
CA GLU A 147 -5.42 2.20 1.37
C GLU A 147 -6.55 1.40 2.01
N GLN A 148 -6.36 0.08 2.19
CA GLN A 148 -7.34 -0.77 2.86
C GLN A 148 -7.56 -0.36 4.32
N MET A 149 -6.50 -0.02 5.05
CA MET A 149 -6.58 0.42 6.44
C MET A 149 -7.33 1.75 6.56
N THR A 150 -6.96 2.75 5.75
CA THR A 150 -7.63 4.05 5.71
C THR A 150 -9.10 3.91 5.35
N ARG A 151 -9.43 3.07 4.36
CA ARG A 151 -10.82 2.81 3.97
C ARG A 151 -11.62 2.17 5.11
N ARG A 152 -11.04 1.18 5.79
CA ARG A 152 -11.69 0.52 6.95
C ARG A 152 -11.90 1.49 8.11
N PHE A 153 -10.93 2.36 8.37
CA PHE A 153 -11.07 3.41 9.38
C PHE A 153 -12.19 4.38 9.00
N ALA A 154 -12.18 4.91 7.77
CA ALA A 154 -13.20 5.80 7.25
C ALA A 154 -14.60 5.17 7.33
N ALA A 155 -14.72 3.87 7.08
CA ALA A 155 -15.98 3.14 7.26
C ALA A 155 -16.41 3.11 8.73
N ALA A 156 -15.48 2.79 9.64
CA ALA A 156 -15.76 2.69 11.08
C ALA A 156 -16.22 4.01 11.70
N VAL A 157 -15.69 5.14 11.22
CA VAL A 157 -16.09 6.48 11.70
C VAL A 157 -17.22 7.12 10.87
N GLY A 158 -17.86 6.36 9.96
CA GLY A 158 -18.98 6.83 9.14
C GLY A 158 -18.63 7.84 8.04
N THR A 159 -17.33 8.03 7.75
CA THR A 159 -16.89 8.98 6.71
C THR A 159 -17.23 8.51 5.31
N LEU A 160 -17.21 7.20 5.03
CA LEU A 160 -17.54 6.69 3.69
C LEU A 160 -18.97 7.05 3.25
N GLU A 161 -19.91 7.13 4.19
CA GLU A 161 -21.30 7.55 3.91
C GLU A 161 -21.39 9.03 3.49
N ARG A 162 -20.37 9.82 3.84
CA ARG A 162 -20.29 11.27 3.60
C ARG A 162 -19.09 11.64 2.72
N ILE A 163 -18.55 10.69 1.96
CA ILE A 163 -17.32 10.88 1.20
C ILE A 163 -17.44 11.97 0.12
N SER A 164 -18.67 12.25 -0.34
CA SER A 164 -18.96 13.33 -1.29
C SER A 164 -18.48 14.71 -0.82
N ILE A 165 -18.40 14.96 0.49
CA ILE A 165 -17.83 16.21 1.03
C ILE A 165 -16.37 16.37 0.59
N TYR A 166 -15.60 15.29 0.64
CA TYR A 166 -14.20 15.30 0.19
C TYR A 166 -14.09 15.38 -1.33
N TYR A 167 -15.06 14.84 -2.07
CA TYR A 167 -15.12 15.01 -3.53
C TYR A 167 -15.31 16.48 -3.92
N HIS A 168 -16.22 17.19 -3.25
CA HIS A 168 -16.39 18.63 -3.47
C HIS A 168 -15.13 19.41 -3.09
N ARG A 169 -14.53 19.07 -1.93
CA ARG A 169 -13.28 19.70 -1.50
C ARG A 169 -12.14 19.49 -2.48
N LEU A 170 -11.99 18.32 -3.09
CA LEU A 170 -10.98 18.07 -4.12
C LEU A 170 -11.20 18.92 -5.37
N ARG A 171 -12.46 19.11 -5.78
CA ARG A 171 -12.80 20.02 -6.88
C ARG A 171 -12.39 21.46 -6.55
N ASP A 172 -12.68 21.92 -5.34
CA ASP A 172 -12.28 23.25 -4.85
C ASP A 172 -10.76 23.39 -4.74
N LEU A 173 -10.06 22.30 -4.43
CA LEU A 173 -8.60 22.21 -4.32
C LEU A 173 -7.92 21.94 -5.67
N GLY A 174 -8.49 22.43 -6.77
CA GLY A 174 -7.82 22.47 -8.08
C GLY A 174 -8.15 21.33 -9.03
N MET A 175 -9.03 20.39 -8.66
CA MET A 175 -9.47 19.31 -9.56
C MET A 175 -10.87 19.51 -10.14
N SER A 176 -11.39 20.74 -10.15
CA SER A 176 -12.76 21.03 -10.61
C SER A 176 -13.08 20.54 -12.04
N ARG A 177 -12.09 20.54 -12.95
CA ARG A 177 -12.26 20.15 -14.37
C ARG A 177 -11.99 18.67 -14.64
N THR A 178 -11.31 17.98 -13.74
CA THR A 178 -10.65 16.70 -14.00
C THR A 178 -11.04 15.62 -13.02
N PHE A 179 -11.56 15.96 -11.84
CA PHE A 179 -11.93 15.00 -10.81
C PHE A 179 -12.90 13.94 -11.31
N ASP A 180 -13.88 14.32 -12.13
CA ASP A 180 -14.89 13.42 -12.69
C ASP A 180 -14.38 12.59 -13.88
N ARG A 181 -13.11 12.77 -14.30
CA ARG A 181 -12.42 11.91 -15.28
C ARG A 181 -11.72 10.71 -14.63
N LEU A 182 -11.63 10.68 -13.30
CA LEU A 182 -11.05 9.58 -12.52
C LEU A 182 -12.11 8.47 -12.31
N ASP A 183 -11.68 7.21 -12.24
CA ASP A 183 -12.58 6.12 -11.84
C ASP A 183 -12.95 6.23 -10.34
N ASP A 184 -13.94 5.46 -9.90
CA ASP A 184 -14.44 5.51 -8.52
C ASP A 184 -13.35 5.24 -7.48
N ASP A 185 -12.46 4.27 -7.73
CA ASP A 185 -11.39 3.88 -6.81
C ASP A 185 -10.35 5.01 -6.64
N GLU A 186 -9.98 5.73 -7.71
CA GLU A 186 -9.07 6.86 -7.61
C GLU A 186 -9.71 8.07 -6.94
N ARG A 187 -10.99 8.34 -7.22
CA ARG A 187 -11.76 9.38 -6.53
C ARG A 187 -11.83 9.11 -5.03
N GLU A 188 -12.15 7.87 -4.66
CA GLU A 188 -12.16 7.42 -3.26
C GLU A 188 -10.78 7.57 -2.62
N SER A 189 -9.71 7.10 -3.28
CA SER A 189 -8.35 7.15 -2.72
C SER A 189 -7.84 8.59 -2.52
N LEU A 190 -8.11 9.53 -3.44
CA LEU A 190 -7.80 10.96 -3.21
C LEU A 190 -8.63 11.54 -2.06
N ALA A 191 -9.90 11.20 -1.95
CA ALA A 191 -10.77 11.67 -0.87
C ALA A 191 -10.27 11.16 0.48
N LEU A 192 -9.89 9.88 0.56
CA LEU A 192 -9.28 9.28 1.73
C LEU A 192 -7.96 9.96 2.10
N ALA A 193 -7.16 10.43 1.14
CA ALA A 193 -5.95 11.20 1.44
C ALA A 193 -6.26 12.52 2.18
N VAL A 194 -7.28 13.25 1.73
CA VAL A 194 -7.72 14.51 2.36
C VAL A 194 -8.34 14.26 3.73
N PHE A 195 -9.22 13.26 3.83
CA PHE A 195 -9.76 12.80 5.11
C PHE A 195 -8.65 12.46 6.10
N LEU A 196 -7.67 11.65 5.67
CA LEU A 196 -6.60 11.18 6.53
C LEU A 196 -5.76 12.34 7.09
N VAL A 197 -5.55 13.40 6.33
CA VAL A 197 -4.86 14.60 6.84
C VAL A 197 -5.61 15.26 7.98
N GLU A 198 -6.94 15.34 7.92
CA GLU A 198 -7.73 15.88 9.04
C GLU A 198 -7.61 15.02 10.30
N GLN A 199 -7.58 13.70 10.13
CA GLN A 199 -7.44 12.75 11.23
C GLN A 199 -6.04 12.80 11.85
N LEU A 200 -5.01 12.96 11.02
CA LEU A 200 -3.64 13.14 11.48
C LEU A 200 -3.44 14.48 12.17
N ASP A 201 -4.04 15.55 11.64
CA ASP A 201 -4.01 16.88 12.25
C ASP A 201 -4.71 16.89 13.63
N SER A 202 -5.83 16.17 13.79
CA SER A 202 -6.60 16.15 15.05
C SER A 202 -5.82 15.52 16.23
N VAL A 203 -4.87 14.64 15.93
CA VAL A 203 -3.96 14.01 16.91
C VAL A 203 -2.54 14.58 16.86
N GLN A 204 -2.33 15.69 16.14
CA GLN A 204 -1.03 16.37 16.00
C GLN A 204 0.09 15.44 15.50
N ALA A 205 -0.24 14.53 14.57
CA ALA A 205 0.74 13.62 13.99
C ALA A 205 1.83 14.39 13.21
N SER A 206 3.06 13.90 13.31
CA SER A 206 4.21 14.42 12.57
C SER A 206 4.46 13.72 11.24
N ASP A 207 3.76 12.61 10.97
CA ASP A 207 3.97 11.75 9.81
C ASP A 207 2.76 11.72 8.88
N TYR A 208 2.96 12.16 7.64
CA TYR A 208 1.98 12.25 6.56
C TYR A 208 2.33 11.30 5.39
N SER A 209 3.06 10.22 5.67
CA SER A 209 3.44 9.22 4.67
C SER A 209 2.22 8.55 4.03
N ALA A 210 1.21 8.19 4.81
CA ALA A 210 0.02 7.52 4.29
C ALA A 210 -0.79 8.39 3.29
N PRO A 211 -1.09 9.68 3.58
CA PRO A 211 -1.66 10.58 2.58
C PRO A 211 -0.82 10.71 1.30
N VAL A 212 0.52 10.76 1.43
CA VAL A 212 1.44 10.79 0.28
C VAL A 212 1.28 9.55 -0.58
N ILE A 213 1.18 8.37 0.03
CA ILE A 213 0.98 7.10 -0.67
C ILE A 213 -0.32 7.11 -1.46
N HIS A 214 -1.45 7.52 -0.86
CA HIS A 214 -2.73 7.62 -1.58
C HIS A 214 -2.64 8.51 -2.84
N ILE A 215 -2.09 9.72 -2.70
CA ILE A 215 -1.97 10.68 -3.81
C ILE A 215 -1.07 10.13 -4.92
N ALA A 216 0.09 9.57 -4.55
CA ALA A 216 1.03 9.02 -5.50
C ALA A 216 0.47 7.78 -6.21
N SER A 217 -0.26 6.92 -5.50
CA SER A 217 -0.91 5.73 -6.07
C SER A 217 -1.97 6.09 -7.12
N VAL A 218 -2.74 7.17 -6.91
CA VAL A 218 -3.71 7.65 -7.90
C VAL A 218 -3.01 8.09 -9.19
N LEU A 219 -1.98 8.92 -9.08
CA LEU A 219 -1.20 9.34 -10.24
C LEU A 219 -0.54 8.15 -10.96
N GLU A 220 -0.05 7.18 -10.19
CA GLU A 220 0.57 5.97 -10.72
C GLU A 220 -0.40 5.10 -11.51
N ARG A 221 -1.62 4.88 -11.01
CA ARG A 221 -2.68 4.12 -11.73
C ARG A 221 -3.06 4.82 -13.02
N GLU A 222 -3.25 6.13 -12.99
CA GLU A 222 -3.58 6.90 -14.19
C GLU A 222 -2.45 6.90 -15.22
N LEU A 223 -1.21 6.94 -14.75
CA LEU A 223 -0.03 6.83 -15.60
C LEU A 223 0.07 5.44 -16.22
N GLN A 224 -0.13 4.39 -15.42
CA GLN A 224 -0.19 3.01 -15.88
C GLN A 224 -1.23 2.86 -16.98
N ARG A 225 -2.48 3.28 -16.74
CA ARG A 225 -3.60 3.19 -17.69
C ARG A 225 -3.24 3.77 -19.07
N ARG A 226 -2.51 4.89 -19.11
CA ARG A 226 -2.09 5.53 -20.37
C ARG A 226 -0.93 4.83 -21.04
N ILE A 227 0.08 4.40 -20.26
CA ILE A 227 1.22 3.67 -20.81
C ILE A 227 0.77 2.34 -21.44
N VAL A 228 -0.07 1.55 -20.76
CA VAL A 228 -0.53 0.26 -21.33
C VAL A 228 -1.45 0.40 -22.54
N ARG A 229 -1.99 1.59 -22.82
CA ARG A 229 -2.74 1.85 -24.06
C ARG A 229 -1.84 2.08 -25.28
N CYS A 230 -0.55 2.38 -25.08
CA CYS A 230 0.39 2.51 -26.18
C CYS A 230 0.58 1.14 -26.88
N PRO A 231 0.22 1.03 -28.17
CA PRO A 231 0.23 -0.25 -28.86
C PRO A 231 1.65 -0.76 -29.09
N GLY A 232 1.83 -2.07 -28.95
CA GLY A 232 3.07 -2.74 -29.31
C GLY A 232 4.24 -2.49 -28.36
N LEU A 233 3.98 -2.04 -27.13
CA LEU A 233 4.97 -2.09 -26.05
C LEU A 233 5.28 -3.54 -25.70
N THR A 234 6.55 -3.89 -25.66
CA THR A 234 7.02 -5.25 -25.34
C THR A 234 7.04 -5.51 -23.83
N GLY A 235 7.06 -4.43 -23.04
CA GLY A 235 7.15 -4.49 -21.59
C GLY A 235 8.58 -4.71 -21.09
N GLY A 236 9.58 -4.61 -21.96
CA GLY A 236 10.99 -4.69 -21.57
C GLY A 236 11.39 -3.59 -20.58
N ALA A 237 10.67 -2.47 -20.59
CA ALA A 237 10.82 -1.38 -19.62
C ALA A 237 10.11 -1.63 -18.27
N PHE A 238 9.41 -2.76 -18.09
CA PHE A 238 8.58 -3.05 -16.91
C PHE A 238 9.18 -4.19 -16.09
N PRO A 239 10.13 -3.91 -15.17
CA PRO A 239 10.81 -4.96 -14.38
C PRO A 239 9.85 -5.83 -13.55
N HIS A 240 8.63 -5.34 -13.29
CA HIS A 240 7.61 -6.04 -12.50
C HIS A 240 6.35 -6.36 -13.31
N GLY A 241 6.44 -6.38 -14.64
CA GLY A 241 5.32 -6.69 -15.53
C GLY A 241 4.25 -5.58 -15.65
N ARG A 242 4.46 -4.43 -14.99
CA ARG A 242 3.59 -3.25 -15.11
C ARG A 242 4.39 -1.94 -15.02
N PRO A 243 3.92 -0.84 -15.64
CA PRO A 243 4.52 0.48 -15.48
C PRO A 243 4.42 0.98 -14.03
N THR A 244 5.29 1.89 -13.62
CA THR A 244 5.27 2.60 -12.33
C THR A 244 5.58 4.08 -12.52
N LEU A 245 5.51 4.88 -11.45
CA LEU A 245 5.96 6.29 -11.49
C LEU A 245 7.42 6.45 -11.96
N GLY A 246 8.22 5.38 -11.81
CA GLY A 246 9.60 5.35 -12.27
C GLY A 246 9.80 4.96 -13.74
N THR A 247 8.76 4.49 -14.43
CA THR A 247 8.88 3.97 -15.80
C THR A 247 9.30 5.06 -16.78
N LEU A 248 8.55 6.16 -16.92
CA LEU A 248 8.91 7.21 -17.87
C LEU A 248 10.27 7.87 -17.56
N PRO A 249 10.59 8.22 -16.30
CA PRO A 249 11.93 8.71 -15.97
C PRO A 249 13.07 7.71 -16.23
N PHE A 250 12.80 6.41 -16.16
CA PHE A 250 13.78 5.38 -16.51
C PHE A 250 13.97 5.30 -18.02
N MET A 251 12.89 5.23 -18.80
CA MET A 251 12.95 5.15 -20.26
C MET A 251 13.62 6.38 -20.87
N LEU A 252 13.33 7.58 -20.35
CA LEU A 252 13.98 8.82 -20.78
C LEU A 252 15.50 8.82 -20.56
N ARG A 253 15.98 8.25 -19.45
CA ARG A 253 17.42 8.22 -19.09
C ARG A 253 18.18 7.05 -19.71
N HIS A 254 17.49 5.96 -20.03
CA HIS A 254 18.09 4.73 -20.53
C HIS A 254 17.30 4.17 -21.73
N PRO A 255 17.14 4.94 -22.81
CA PRO A 255 16.34 4.51 -23.96
C PRO A 255 16.89 3.22 -24.59
N ASP A 256 18.21 3.07 -24.61
CA ASP A 256 18.96 1.89 -25.08
C ASP A 256 18.61 0.60 -24.32
N ARG A 257 18.22 0.73 -23.04
CA ARG A 257 17.86 -0.41 -22.19
C ARG A 257 16.38 -0.82 -22.31
N THR A 258 15.60 -0.11 -23.11
CA THR A 258 14.16 -0.35 -23.28
C THR A 258 13.82 -0.94 -24.65
N GLY A 259 14.84 -1.24 -25.47
CA GLY A 259 14.64 -1.60 -26.87
C GLY A 259 13.91 -0.48 -27.61
N ASP A 260 12.90 -0.84 -28.40
CA ASP A 260 12.10 0.12 -29.16
C ASP A 260 10.94 0.74 -28.34
N ASP A 261 10.73 0.31 -27.08
CA ASP A 261 9.56 0.72 -26.29
C ASP A 261 9.55 2.25 -26.06
N TRP A 262 10.72 2.87 -25.85
CA TRP A 262 10.80 4.33 -25.68
C TRP A 262 10.43 5.08 -26.95
N GLN A 263 10.94 4.66 -28.11
CA GLN A 263 10.59 5.31 -29.39
C GLN A 263 9.11 5.15 -29.71
N ARG A 264 8.54 3.94 -29.50
CA ARG A 264 7.10 3.69 -29.69
C ARG A 264 6.25 4.58 -28.80
N LEU A 265 6.65 4.75 -27.54
CA LEU A 265 5.96 5.62 -26.61
C LEU A 265 6.05 7.08 -27.05
N LEU A 266 7.21 7.55 -27.52
CA LEU A 266 7.37 8.91 -28.05
C LEU A 266 6.49 9.14 -29.28
N ASP A 267 6.47 8.20 -30.23
CA ASP A 267 5.66 8.30 -31.45
C ASP A 267 4.16 8.32 -31.12
N TYR A 268 3.73 7.48 -30.19
CA TYR A 268 2.35 7.47 -29.69
C TYR A 268 2.02 8.77 -28.97
N THR A 269 2.87 9.21 -28.05
CA THR A 269 2.65 10.42 -27.26
C THR A 269 2.63 11.67 -28.14
N ALA A 270 3.45 11.74 -29.19
CA ALA A 270 3.43 12.87 -30.14
C ALA A 270 2.08 13.04 -30.85
N GLN A 271 1.31 11.96 -31.02
CA GLN A 271 -0.02 11.98 -31.64
C GLN A 271 -1.15 12.25 -30.63
N HIS A 272 -0.94 11.91 -29.36
CA HIS A 272 -1.98 11.94 -28.33
C HIS A 272 -1.80 13.04 -27.28
N TRP A 273 -0.62 13.66 -27.18
CA TRP A 273 -0.31 14.67 -26.17
C TRP A 273 -0.75 16.07 -26.60
N GLN A 274 -1.76 16.60 -25.90
CA GLN A 274 -2.28 17.95 -26.06
C GLN A 274 -1.76 18.85 -24.93
N GLY A 275 -0.56 19.40 -25.10
CA GLY A 275 0.10 20.17 -24.03
C GLY A 275 -0.57 21.50 -23.64
N ALA A 276 -1.48 22.02 -24.45
CA ALA A 276 -2.28 23.21 -24.16
C ALA A 276 -3.46 22.86 -23.24
N VAL A 277 -3.16 22.60 -21.97
CA VAL A 277 -4.14 22.12 -20.97
C VAL A 277 -4.84 23.23 -20.18
N ASP A 278 -4.31 24.46 -20.22
CA ASP A 278 -4.89 25.62 -19.53
C ASP A 278 -5.69 26.50 -20.50
N PRO A 279 -7.04 26.47 -20.49
CA PRO A 279 -7.85 27.35 -21.33
C PRO A 279 -7.70 28.83 -20.95
N ASP A 280 -7.29 29.13 -19.71
CA ASP A 280 -7.08 30.50 -19.24
C ASP A 280 -5.68 31.03 -19.65
N ALA A 281 -4.78 30.13 -20.09
CA ALA A 281 -3.45 30.45 -20.57
C ALA A 281 -3.05 29.56 -21.78
N PRO A 282 -3.75 29.68 -22.93
CA PRO A 282 -3.59 28.74 -24.05
C PRO A 282 -2.22 28.81 -24.75
N ALA A 283 -1.46 29.90 -24.53
CA ALA A 283 -0.10 30.03 -25.04
C ALA A 283 0.93 29.20 -24.26
N GLU A 284 0.57 28.73 -23.06
CA GLU A 284 1.44 27.93 -22.21
C GLU A 284 1.24 26.46 -22.52
N VAL A 285 2.25 25.83 -23.12
CA VAL A 285 2.20 24.43 -23.51
C VAL A 285 3.08 23.61 -22.57
N VAL A 286 2.48 22.65 -21.87
CA VAL A 286 3.23 21.69 -21.06
C VAL A 286 3.80 20.61 -21.97
N SER A 287 5.13 20.50 -22.05
CA SER A 287 5.77 19.42 -22.81
C SER A 287 5.71 18.09 -22.05
N PHE A 288 5.73 16.98 -22.79
CA PHE A 288 5.79 15.65 -22.19
C PHE A 288 7.05 15.45 -21.32
N GLU A 289 8.19 16.00 -21.75
CA GLU A 289 9.43 15.96 -20.99
C GLU A 289 9.33 16.72 -19.65
N ALA A 290 8.70 17.91 -19.64
CA ALA A 290 8.46 18.66 -18.42
C ALA A 290 7.60 17.88 -17.43
N PHE A 291 6.55 17.19 -17.94
CA PHE A 291 5.74 16.28 -17.13
C PHE A 291 6.57 15.14 -16.51
N ILE A 292 7.43 14.47 -17.29
CA ILE A 292 8.34 13.42 -16.79
C ILE A 292 9.29 13.96 -15.71
N GLY A 293 9.79 15.19 -15.86
CA GLY A 293 10.62 15.86 -14.87
C GLY A 293 9.95 15.95 -13.49
N VAL A 294 8.65 16.25 -13.46
CA VAL A 294 7.86 16.31 -12.22
C VAL A 294 7.63 14.93 -11.61
N LEU A 295 7.39 13.89 -12.43
CA LEU A 295 7.24 12.51 -11.96
C LEU A 295 8.44 12.04 -11.14
N THR A 296 9.66 12.44 -11.53
CA THR A 296 10.88 12.09 -10.78
C THR A 296 10.82 12.57 -9.33
N SER A 297 10.37 13.80 -9.10
CA SER A 297 10.27 14.38 -7.76
C SER A 297 9.17 13.71 -6.92
N ILE A 298 8.03 13.40 -7.54
CA ILE A 298 6.92 12.68 -6.91
C ILE A 298 7.35 11.27 -6.51
N LYS A 299 8.02 10.54 -7.42
CA LYS A 299 8.58 9.20 -7.16
C LYS A 299 9.51 9.23 -5.96
N HIS A 300 10.44 10.18 -5.90
CA HIS A 300 11.37 10.28 -4.78
C HIS A 300 10.66 10.46 -3.44
N LEU A 301 9.62 11.29 -3.39
CA LEU A 301 8.85 11.49 -2.16
C LEU A 301 8.01 10.27 -1.79
N ARG A 302 7.39 9.60 -2.77
CA ARG A 302 6.63 8.35 -2.57
C ARG A 302 7.53 7.23 -2.05
N ASN A 303 8.71 7.06 -2.64
CA ASN A 303 9.70 6.09 -2.17
C ASN A 303 10.18 6.46 -0.76
N ARG A 304 10.41 7.75 -0.47
CA ARG A 304 10.73 8.18 0.91
C ARG A 304 9.63 7.80 1.90
N ALA A 305 8.37 8.07 1.57
CA ALA A 305 7.22 7.69 2.40
C ALA A 305 7.14 6.17 2.64
N ALA A 306 7.60 5.37 1.67
CA ALA A 306 7.63 3.91 1.77
C ALA A 306 8.91 3.34 2.44
N HIS A 307 9.98 4.12 2.61
CA HIS A 307 11.31 3.59 2.97
C HIS A 307 12.04 4.27 4.13
N MET A 308 11.94 5.59 4.28
CA MET A 308 12.92 6.37 5.06
C MET A 308 12.30 7.29 6.11
N GLY A 309 11.31 6.76 6.84
CA GLY A 309 10.71 7.43 8.00
C GLY A 309 9.75 8.56 7.64
N SER A 310 9.25 9.21 8.70
CA SER A 310 8.11 10.10 8.65
C SER A 310 8.22 11.20 7.58
N VAL A 311 7.13 11.44 6.86
CA VAL A 311 7.02 12.57 5.94
C VAL A 311 6.40 13.76 6.66
N PRO A 312 7.08 14.91 6.76
CA PRO A 312 6.52 16.08 7.42
C PRO A 312 5.40 16.72 6.59
N ARG A 313 4.51 17.46 7.26
CA ARG A 313 3.37 18.16 6.65
C ARG A 313 3.74 19.01 5.45
N GLU A 314 4.85 19.74 5.51
CA GLU A 314 5.33 20.59 4.41
C GLU A 314 5.56 19.79 3.11
N ARG A 315 6.16 18.60 3.22
CA ARG A 315 6.44 17.74 2.06
C ARG A 315 5.17 17.13 1.50
N TYR A 316 4.22 16.76 2.36
CA TYR A 316 2.87 16.40 1.92
C TYR A 316 2.18 17.55 1.19
N SER A 317 2.18 18.76 1.75
CA SER A 317 1.54 19.94 1.14
C SER A 317 2.16 20.28 -0.21
N TRP A 318 3.48 20.16 -0.33
CA TRP A 318 4.17 20.29 -1.61
C TRP A 318 3.67 19.26 -2.62
N LEU A 319 3.56 17.98 -2.24
CA LEU A 319 3.09 16.92 -3.13
C LEU A 319 1.65 17.17 -3.57
N PHE A 320 0.75 17.42 -2.63
CA PHE A 320 -0.66 17.64 -2.92
C PHE A 320 -0.82 18.81 -3.89
N ARG A 321 -0.09 19.91 -3.67
CA ARG A 321 -0.07 21.04 -4.60
C ARG A 321 0.41 20.61 -5.98
N VAL A 322 1.59 19.98 -6.07
CA VAL A 322 2.19 19.55 -7.34
C VAL A 322 1.33 18.56 -8.12
N VAL A 323 0.58 17.69 -7.44
CA VAL A 323 -0.26 16.67 -8.08
C VAL A 323 -1.63 17.22 -8.46
N CYS A 324 -2.32 17.93 -7.55
CA CYS A 324 -3.74 18.26 -7.70
C CYS A 324 -4.02 19.73 -8.06
N GLN A 325 -3.11 20.67 -7.74
CA GLN A 325 -3.34 22.11 -7.90
C GLN A 325 -2.49 22.71 -9.01
N GLY A 326 -1.19 22.80 -8.75
CA GLY A 326 -0.25 23.58 -9.54
C GLY A 326 1.19 23.36 -9.08
N GLY A 327 2.15 23.99 -9.74
CA GLY A 327 3.56 23.78 -9.43
C GLY A 327 4.44 24.11 -10.61
N PRO A 328 5.50 23.32 -10.88
CA PRO A 328 6.37 23.53 -12.03
C PRO A 328 5.64 23.53 -13.38
N LEU A 329 4.51 22.82 -13.48
CA LEU A 329 3.67 22.77 -14.68
C LEU A 329 2.54 23.81 -14.66
N ARG A 330 2.50 24.70 -13.65
CA ARG A 330 1.42 25.66 -13.32
C ARG A 330 0.09 25.02 -12.93
N ILE A 331 -0.26 23.90 -13.56
CA ILE A 331 -1.38 23.01 -13.24
C ILE A 331 -0.83 21.74 -12.56
N GLY A 332 -1.65 21.09 -11.74
CA GLY A 332 -1.28 19.84 -11.07
C GLY A 332 -0.93 18.72 -12.06
N ALA A 333 0.09 17.92 -11.76
CA ALA A 333 0.55 16.84 -12.63
C ALA A 333 -0.55 15.83 -12.99
N LEU A 334 -1.48 15.54 -12.07
CA LEU A 334 -2.63 14.69 -12.36
C LEU A 334 -3.59 15.35 -13.35
N ASN A 335 -3.85 16.65 -13.19
CA ASN A 335 -4.66 17.41 -14.15
C ASN A 335 -4.02 17.44 -15.52
N VAL A 336 -2.70 17.69 -15.60
CA VAL A 336 -1.95 17.61 -16.86
C VAL A 336 -2.11 16.24 -17.50
N LEU A 337 -1.92 15.16 -16.74
CA LEU A 337 -2.05 13.81 -17.26
C LEU A 337 -3.46 13.51 -17.80
N LEU A 338 -4.50 13.95 -17.08
CA LEU A 338 -5.89 13.73 -17.43
C LEU A 338 -6.39 14.58 -18.60
N LEU A 339 -5.78 15.76 -18.84
CA LEU A 339 -6.17 16.70 -19.90
C LEU A 339 -5.28 16.55 -21.15
N ALA A 340 -3.97 16.42 -20.97
CA ALA A 340 -3.02 16.36 -22.08
C ALA A 340 -2.99 14.99 -22.74
N TRP A 341 -3.23 13.91 -22.01
CA TRP A 341 -3.13 12.56 -22.55
C TRP A 341 -4.51 11.89 -22.55
N GLU A 342 -5.37 12.39 -23.43
CA GLU A 342 -6.66 11.79 -23.77
C GLU A 342 -6.40 10.61 -24.73
N GLY A 343 -6.10 9.44 -24.14
CA GLY A 343 -5.81 8.21 -24.87
C GLY A 343 -6.14 7.02 -24.01
#